data_AF-A0A090FK36-F1
#
_entry.id   AF-A0A090FK36-F1
#
_cell.length_a   1.000
_cell.length_b   1.000
_cell.length_c   1.000
_cell.angle_alpha   90.00
_cell.angle_beta   90.00
_cell.angle_gamma   90.00
#
_symmetry.space_group_name_H-M   'P 1'
#
loop_
_entity.id
_entity.type
_entity.pdbx_description
1 polymer ?
#
loop_
_entity_poly.entity_id
_entity_poly.type
_entity_poly.pdbx_seq_one_letter_code
_entity_poly.pdbx_strand_id
1 'polypeptide(L)'
;MFGFLGKSLVPYEPAPFYFKYRYETDDGVREGTCQDWEIEATFLKWQRRYGEKETLQKMSDRFGAEYPKKGFVLAMGTHKAYPQWLINGVIRLDHGIENEIQQSLF
;
A
#
# COMPACT_ATOMS: atom_id res chain seq x y z
N MET A 1 42.72 -13.89 3.32
CA MET A 1 41.38 -14.46 3.02
C MET A 1 40.70 -14.57 4.39
N PHE A 2 39.74 -13.76 4.82
CA PHE A 2 38.50 -13.27 4.20
C PHE A 2 38.17 -11.87 4.75
N GLY A 3 37.80 -10.94 3.87
CA GLY A 3 37.19 -9.66 4.24
C GLY A 3 35.68 -9.76 4.15
N PHE A 4 34.98 -9.40 5.23
CA PHE A 4 33.59 -8.93 5.24
C PHE A 4 33.40 -8.09 6.53
N LEU A 5 33.98 -6.90 6.55
CA LEU A 5 33.74 -5.89 7.59
C LEU A 5 33.25 -4.61 6.88
N GLY A 6 32.05 -4.16 7.26
CA GLY A 6 31.66 -2.75 7.11
C GLY A 6 30.72 -2.41 5.95
N LYS A 7 29.53 -3.02 5.85
CA LYS A 7 28.40 -2.25 5.31
C LYS A 7 27.89 -1.35 6.44
N SER A 8 28.20 -0.06 6.37
CA SER A 8 27.58 0.94 7.24
C SER A 8 26.06 0.79 7.15
N LEU A 9 25.39 0.56 8.29
CA LEU A 9 23.93 0.56 8.36
C LEU A 9 23.48 1.99 8.12
N VAL A 10 22.92 2.25 6.94
CA VAL A 10 22.25 3.54 6.66
C VAL A 10 20.97 3.57 7.50
N PRO A 11 20.78 4.57 8.37
CA PRO A 11 19.54 4.70 9.13
C PRO A 11 18.33 4.75 8.21
N TYR A 12 17.33 3.92 8.49
CA TYR A 12 16.05 3.99 7.81
C TYR A 12 15.28 5.20 8.31
N GLU A 13 15.03 6.17 7.44
CA GLU A 13 14.12 7.28 7.71
C GLU A 13 12.74 6.92 7.17
N PRO A 14 11.72 6.76 8.04
CA PRO A 14 10.36 6.46 7.60
C PRO A 14 9.75 7.66 6.88
N ALA A 15 8.73 7.42 6.06
CA ALA A 15 7.95 8.52 5.49
C ALA A 15 7.23 9.29 6.61
N PRO A 16 7.19 10.64 6.56
CA PRO A 16 6.52 11.45 7.58
C PRO A 16 4.99 11.50 7.39
N PHE A 17 4.42 10.56 6.62
CA PHE A 17 3.01 10.53 6.26
C PHE A 17 2.40 9.15 6.47
N TYR A 18 1.14 9.14 6.90
CA TYR A 18 0.31 7.94 6.84
C TYR A 18 -0.44 7.91 5.51
N PHE A 19 -0.34 6.79 4.80
CA PHE A 19 -1.12 6.55 3.59
C PHE A 19 -2.43 5.86 3.96
N LYS A 20 -3.55 6.51 3.66
CA LYS A 20 -4.88 6.03 4.03
C LYS A 20 -5.79 5.91 2.82
N TYR A 21 -6.70 4.94 2.87
CA TYR A 21 -7.81 4.83 1.93
C TYR A 21 -9.13 5.03 2.65
N ARG A 22 -10.05 5.71 1.96
CA ARG A 22 -11.47 5.68 2.25
C ARG A 22 -12.12 4.63 1.34
N TYR A 23 -12.91 3.73 1.91
CA TYR A 23 -13.57 2.65 1.17
C TYR A 23 -14.97 2.39 1.71
N GLU A 24 -15.80 1.73 0.92
CA GLU A 24 -17.17 1.37 1.27
C GLU A 24 -17.28 -0.14 1.53
N THR A 25 -18.03 -0.50 2.57
CA THR A 25 -18.44 -1.87 2.90
C THR A 25 -19.97 -1.93 2.96
N ASP A 26 -20.54 -3.13 2.98
CA ASP A 26 -22.00 -3.34 3.03
C ASP A 26 -22.68 -2.62 4.21
N ASP A 27 -21.94 -2.38 5.29
CA ASP A 27 -22.41 -1.70 6.50
C ASP A 27 -21.93 -0.25 6.66
N GLY A 28 -21.26 0.32 5.65
CA GLY A 28 -20.97 1.76 5.59
C GLY A 28 -19.58 2.15 5.10
N VAL A 29 -19.28 3.45 5.21
CA VAL A 29 -17.99 4.02 4.79
C VAL A 29 -16.95 3.86 5.90
N ARG A 30 -15.73 3.48 5.52
CA ARG A 30 -14.59 3.27 6.43
C ARG A 30 -13.36 4.02 5.96
N GLU A 31 -12.42 4.20 6.89
CA GLU A 31 -11.07 4.69 6.62
C GLU A 31 -10.08 3.70 7.22
N GLY A 32 -9.03 3.36 6.47
CA GLY A 32 -7.96 2.47 6.93
C GLY A 32 -6.59 2.99 6.53
N THR A 33 -5.60 2.80 7.40
CA THR A 33 -4.19 3.03 7.09
C THR A 33 -3.66 1.83 6.31
N CYS A 34 -2.98 2.11 5.19
CA CYS A 34 -2.28 1.12 4.41
C CYS A 34 -0.91 0.84 5.04
N GLN A 35 -0.65 -0.42 5.37
CA GLN A 35 0.59 -0.89 6.00
C GLN A 35 1.61 -1.45 4.99
N ASP A 36 1.40 -1.09 3.72
CA ASP A 36 2.19 -1.51 2.59
C ASP A 36 3.54 -0.78 2.57
N TRP A 37 4.63 -1.54 2.72
CA TRP A 37 5.98 -0.99 2.73
C TRP A 37 6.39 -0.50 1.34
N GLU A 38 5.83 -1.06 0.26
CA GLU A 38 6.08 -0.61 -1.10
C GLU A 38 5.48 0.79 -1.37
N ILE A 39 4.35 1.15 -0.75
CA ILE A 39 3.79 2.51 -0.82
C ILE A 39 4.74 3.51 -0.17
N GLU A 40 5.24 3.19 1.03
CA GLU A 40 6.19 4.03 1.74
C GLU A 40 7.51 4.18 0.97
N ALA A 41 8.06 3.07 0.48
CA ALA A 41 9.25 3.08 -0.36
C ALA A 41 9.06 3.89 -1.64
N THR A 42 7.86 3.83 -2.24
CA THR A 42 7.53 4.64 -3.42
C THR A 42 7.54 6.13 -3.09
N PHE A 43 6.94 6.54 -1.98
CA PHE A 43 7.00 7.91 -1.51
C PHE A 43 8.43 8.39 -1.32
N LEU A 44 9.25 7.66 -0.54
CA LEU A 44 10.65 8.05 -0.27
C LEU A 44 11.47 8.16 -1.55
N LYS A 45 11.26 7.24 -2.51
CA LYS A 45 11.91 7.28 -3.82
C LYS A 45 11.48 8.50 -4.64
N TRP A 46 10.19 8.79 -4.67
CA TRP A 46 9.63 9.88 -5.48
C TRP A 46 9.92 11.24 -4.86
N GLN A 47 9.91 11.36 -3.53
CA GLN A 47 10.25 12.60 -2.82
C GLN A 47 11.65 13.08 -3.18
N ARG A 48 12.63 12.17 -3.25
CA ARG A 48 14.01 12.48 -3.68
C ARG A 48 14.08 12.97 -5.13
N ARG A 49 13.10 12.62 -5.97
CA ARG A 49 13.10 12.93 -7.41
C ARG A 49 12.27 14.16 -7.76
N TYR A 50 11.12 14.35 -7.12
CA TYR A 50 10.10 15.32 -7.47
C TYR A 50 9.85 16.36 -6.36
N GLY A 51 10.41 16.15 -5.17
CA GLY A 51 10.04 16.90 -3.97
C GLY A 51 8.71 16.41 -3.36
N GLU A 52 8.47 16.80 -2.11
CA GLU A 52 7.36 16.29 -1.31
C GLU A 52 5.99 16.60 -1.92
N LYS A 53 5.71 17.88 -2.23
CA LYS A 53 4.41 18.30 -2.76
C LYS A 53 4.01 17.58 -4.04
N GLU A 54 4.93 17.51 -5.01
CA GLU A 54 4.67 16.81 -6.26
C GLU A 54 4.52 15.30 -6.03
N THR A 55 5.30 14.73 -5.11
CA THR A 55 5.21 13.32 -4.75
C THR A 55 3.85 12.97 -4.17
N LEU A 56 3.33 13.75 -3.22
CA LEU A 56 2.00 13.53 -2.64
C LEU A 56 0.90 13.57 -3.72
N GLN A 57 0.98 14.51 -4.66
CA GLN A 57 0.05 14.56 -5.79
C GLN A 57 0.16 13.30 -6.66
N LYS A 58 1.38 12.90 -7.05
CA LYS A 58 1.58 11.70 -7.87
C LYS A 58 1.15 10.43 -7.16
N MET A 59 1.36 10.33 -5.84
CA MET A 59 0.89 9.20 -5.04
C MET A 59 -0.63 9.14 -5.07
N SER A 60 -1.32 10.26 -4.87
CA SER A 60 -2.78 10.35 -4.95
C SER A 60 -3.30 9.97 -6.33
N ASP A 61 -2.71 10.50 -7.40
CA ASP A 61 -3.10 10.20 -8.78
C ASP A 61 -2.89 8.71 -9.10
N ARG A 62 -1.72 8.16 -8.75
CA ARG A 62 -1.35 6.77 -9.06
C ARG A 62 -2.18 5.76 -8.27
N PHE A 63 -2.14 5.86 -6.95
CA PHE A 63 -2.71 4.85 -6.05
C PHE A 63 -4.20 5.09 -5.80
N GLY A 64 -4.64 6.35 -5.76
CA GLY A 64 -6.03 6.71 -5.49
C GLY A 64 -6.92 6.78 -6.73
N ALA A 65 -6.37 7.07 -7.92
CA ALA A 65 -7.18 7.27 -9.13
C ALA A 65 -6.83 6.32 -10.28
N GLU A 66 -5.56 6.08 -10.57
CA GLU A 66 -5.13 5.25 -11.71
C GLU A 66 -5.29 3.75 -11.42
N TYR A 67 -4.79 3.28 -10.27
CA TYR A 67 -4.77 1.87 -9.89
C TYR A 67 -6.17 1.23 -9.80
N PRO A 68 -7.17 1.86 -9.16
CA PRO A 68 -8.53 1.31 -9.16
C PRO A 68 -9.10 1.09 -10.57
N LYS A 69 -8.77 1.98 -11.52
CA LYS A 69 -9.20 1.87 -12.93
C LYS A 69 -8.48 0.76 -13.71
N LYS A 70 -7.41 0.19 -13.16
CA LYS A 70 -6.56 -0.82 -13.79
C LYS A 70 -6.70 -2.22 -13.15
N GLY A 71 -7.75 -2.43 -12.37
CA GLY A 71 -8.01 -3.71 -11.70
C GLY A 71 -7.16 -3.93 -10.45
N PHE A 72 -6.66 -2.86 -9.83
CA PHE A 72 -6.05 -2.98 -8.51
C PHE A 72 -7.12 -2.94 -7.42
N VAL A 73 -6.95 -3.79 -6.43
CA VAL A 73 -7.83 -3.93 -5.26
C VAL A 73 -7.02 -3.82 -3.97
N LEU A 74 -7.72 -3.57 -2.87
CA LEU A 74 -7.12 -3.58 -1.54
C LEU A 74 -6.98 -5.03 -1.05
N ALA A 75 -5.76 -5.45 -0.74
CA ALA A 75 -5.51 -6.67 0.02
C ALA A 75 -5.81 -6.38 1.50
N MET A 76 -6.92 -6.90 2.00
CA MET A 76 -7.40 -6.63 3.35
C MET A 76 -7.26 -7.85 4.26
N GLY A 77 -7.10 -7.59 5.56
CA GLY A 77 -7.13 -8.61 6.60
C GLY A 77 -7.73 -8.06 7.88
N THR A 78 -7.83 -8.90 8.91
CA THR A 78 -8.26 -8.48 10.24
C THR A 78 -7.27 -8.95 11.29
N HIS A 79 -7.16 -8.21 12.39
CA HIS A 79 -6.50 -8.74 13.57
C HIS A 79 -7.41 -9.76 14.25
N LYS A 80 -6.87 -10.91 14.65
CA LYS A 80 -7.61 -11.88 15.48
C LYS A 80 -8.12 -11.27 16.79
N ALA A 81 -7.37 -10.32 17.35
CA ALA A 81 -7.66 -9.69 18.64
C ALA A 81 -8.59 -8.46 18.53
N TYR A 82 -8.72 -7.84 17.36
CA TYR A 82 -9.46 -6.59 17.18
C TYR A 82 -10.28 -6.64 15.89
N PRO A 83 -11.60 -6.35 15.92
CA PRO A 83 -12.48 -6.40 14.76
C PRO A 83 -12.30 -5.15 13.88
N GLN A 84 -11.06 -4.85 13.49
CA GLN A 84 -10.71 -3.76 12.60
C GLN A 84 -10.06 -4.32 11.33
N TRP A 85 -10.51 -3.82 10.19
CA TRP A 85 -9.93 -4.13 8.90
C TRP A 85 -8.60 -3.41 8.74
N LEU A 86 -7.59 -4.15 8.31
CA LEU A 86 -6.27 -3.66 7.93
C LEU A 86 -6.16 -3.68 6.42
N ILE A 87 -5.54 -2.63 5.87
CA ILE A 87 -5.14 -2.61 4.47
C ILE A 87 -3.68 -3.02 4.42
N ASN A 88 -3.43 -4.26 4.01
CA ASN A 88 -2.08 -4.82 3.97
C ASN A 88 -1.33 -4.43 2.69
N GLY A 89 -2.06 -4.16 1.60
CA GLY A 89 -1.44 -3.77 0.34
C GLY A 89 -2.42 -3.43 -0.76
N VAL A 90 -1.88 -2.99 -1.89
CA VAL A 90 -2.61 -2.74 -3.14
C VAL A 90 -2.12 -3.68 -4.22
N ILE A 91 -2.96 -4.62 -4.64
CA ILE A 91 -2.58 -5.69 -5.57
C ILE A 91 -3.39 -5.60 -6.85
N ARG A 92 -2.77 -5.96 -7.98
CA ARG A 92 -3.49 -6.09 -9.24
C ARG A 92 -4.13 -7.47 -9.33
N LEU A 93 -5.42 -7.51 -9.62
CA LEU A 93 -6.05 -8.73 -10.13
C LEU A 93 -6.00 -8.67 -11.65
N ASP A 94 -5.44 -9.71 -12.26
CA ASP A 94 -5.53 -9.86 -13.72
C ASP A 94 -6.97 -10.28 -14.09
N HIS A 95 -7.44 -9.82 -15.25
CA HIS A 95 -8.81 -10.06 -15.71
C HIS A 95 -9.13 -11.57 -15.69
N GLY A 96 -10.18 -11.93 -14.96
CA GLY A 96 -10.69 -13.30 -14.85
C GLY A 96 -10.42 -13.98 -13.51
N ILE A 97 -9.47 -13.49 -12.72
CA ILE A 97 -9.13 -14.07 -11.41
C ILE A 97 -10.14 -13.67 -10.32
N GLU A 98 -10.89 -12.57 -10.49
CA GLU A 98 -11.84 -12.08 -9.47
C GLU A 98 -12.90 -13.13 -9.12
N ASN A 99 -13.44 -13.82 -10.13
CA ASN A 99 -14.43 -14.89 -9.94
C ASN A 99 -13.83 -16.12 -9.25
N GLU A 100 -12.58 -16.47 -9.57
CA GLU A 100 -11.88 -17.61 -8.96
C GLU A 100 -11.56 -17.33 -7.48
N ILE A 101 -11.08 -16.12 -7.16
CA ILE A 101 -10.81 -15.72 -5.78
C ILE A 101 -12.10 -15.71 -4.96
N GLN A 102 -13.18 -15.14 -5.49
CA GLN A 102 -14.46 -15.06 -4.77
C GLN A 102 -15.05 -16.45 -4.49
N GLN A 103 -14.84 -17.43 -5.39
CA GLN A 103 -15.25 -18.82 -5.15
C GLN A 103 -14.33 -19.59 -4.19
N SER A 104 -13.05 -19.21 -4.10
CA SER A 104 -12.08 -19.89 -3.23
C SER A 104 -12.13 -19.43 -1.77
N LEU A 105 -12.72 -18.27 -1.52
CA LEU A 105 -12.79 -17.64 -0.19
C LEU A 105 -14.08 -17.95 0.59
N PHE A 106 -14.96 -18.82 0.05
CA PHE A 106 -16.17 -19.31 0.72
C PHE A 106 -16.35 -20.82 0.57
#